data_AF-D3IH66-F1
#
_entry.id   AF-D3IH66-F1
#
_cell.length_a   1.000
_cell.length_b   1.000
_cell.length_c   1.000
_cell.angle_alpha   90.00
_cell.angle_beta   90.00
_cell.angle_gamma   90.00
#
_symmetry.space_group_name_H-M   'P 1'
#
loop_
_entity.id
_entity.type
_entity.pdbx_description
1 polymer ?
#
loop_
_entity_poly.entity_id
_entity_poly.type
_entity_poly.pdbx_seq_one_letter_code
_entity_poly.pdbx_strand_id
1 'polypeptide(L)' 'MNGNIEIKEWSTNDFKGKVAQRLMTDRVRFCYDPEQGIVFTAPEEYVKELIYKLMVCDGVKRRPNIYEYNK' A
#
# COMPACT_ATOMS: atom_id res chain seq x y z
N MET A 1 -6.26 -1.27 -24.07
CA MET A 1 -7.23 -1.67 -23.04
C MET A 1 -7.53 -0.45 -22.20
N ASN A 2 -8.66 0.23 -22.46
CA ASN A 2 -9.15 1.30 -21.59
C ASN A 2 -10.17 0.69 -20.62
N GLY A 3 -9.68 -0.08 -19.65
CA GLY A 3 -10.44 -0.33 -18.44
C GLY A 3 -10.22 0.89 -17.54
N ASN A 4 -11.28 1.56 -17.11
CA ASN A 4 -11.14 2.63 -16.12
C ASN A 4 -10.36 2.08 -14.93
N ILE A 5 -9.14 2.56 -14.72
CA ILE A 5 -8.31 2.18 -13.59
C ILE A 5 -8.94 2.83 -12.37
N GLU A 6 -9.72 2.06 -11.62
CA GLU A 6 -10.35 2.52 -10.39
C GLU A 6 -9.26 2.78 -9.35
N ILE A 7 -9.16 4.03 -8.90
CA ILE A 7 -8.28 4.43 -7.81
C ILE A 7 -9.09 4.31 -6.53
N LYS A 8 -8.58 3.50 -5.60
CA LYS A 8 -9.19 3.27 -4.28
C LYS A 8 -8.28 3.79 -3.18
N GLU A 9 -8.83 4.02 -2.00
CA GLU A 9 -8.07 4.32 -0.80
C GLU A 9 -7.75 3.02 -0.05
N TRP A 10 -6.53 2.90 0.44
CA TRP A 10 -6.01 1.69 1.08
C TRP A 10 -5.37 2.05 2.41
N SER A 11 -5.45 1.13 3.36
CA SER A 11 -4.85 1.30 4.68
C SER A 11 -4.09 0.06 5.13
N THR A 12 -3.02 0.27 5.91
CA THR A 12 -2.33 -0.80 6.63
C THR A 12 -1.59 -0.33 7.87
N ASN A 13 -1.65 -1.16 8.92
CA ASN A 13 -0.83 -1.04 10.12
C ASN A 13 0.41 -1.95 10.10
N ASP A 14 0.53 -2.81 9.09
CA ASP A 14 1.66 -3.74 8.96
C ASP A 14 2.87 -3.05 8.32
N PHE A 15 4.06 -3.31 8.86
CA PHE A 15 5.35 -2.90 8.28
C PHE A 15 5.42 -1.42 7.83
N LYS A 16 4.78 -0.50 8.58
CA LYS A 16 4.59 0.91 8.22
C LYS A 16 5.82 1.60 7.63
N GLY A 17 7.01 1.40 8.22
CA GLY A 17 8.25 1.97 7.71
C GLY A 17 8.64 1.48 6.31
N LYS A 18 8.50 0.18 6.02
CA LYS A 18 8.78 -0.40 4.70
C LYS A 18 7.72 -0.02 3.66
N VAL A 19 6.45 -0.01 4.08
CA VAL A 19 5.35 0.48 3.23
C VAL A 19 5.60 1.94 2.83
N ALA A 20 5.85 2.82 3.80
CA ALA A 20 6.18 4.22 3.54
C ALA A 20 7.41 4.37 2.64
N GLN A 21 8.47 3.58 2.87
CA GLN A 21 9.67 3.58 2.02
C GLN A 21 9.34 3.27 0.55
N ARG A 22 8.50 2.26 0.29
CA ARG A 22 8.08 1.90 -1.06
C ARG A 22 7.19 2.96 -1.70
N LEU A 23 6.22 3.49 -0.95
CA LEU A 23 5.36 4.58 -1.42
C LEU A 23 6.19 5.83 -1.77
N MET A 24 7.19 6.19 -0.96
CA MET A 24 8.13 7.29 -1.28
C MET A 24 8.95 6.99 -2.55
N THR A 25 9.45 5.75 -2.69
CA THR A 25 10.24 5.33 -3.86
C THR A 25 9.43 5.41 -5.15
N ASP A 26 8.18 4.95 -5.11
CA ASP A 26 7.25 4.94 -6.23
C ASP A 26 6.53 6.29 -6.43
N ARG A 27 6.83 7.29 -5.59
CA ARG A 27 6.21 8.63 -5.59
C ARG A 27 4.69 8.61 -5.42
N VAL A 28 4.18 7.63 -4.67
CA VAL A 28 2.77 7.54 -4.29
C VAL A 28 2.54 8.38 -3.04
N ARG A 29 1.53 9.26 -3.10
CA ARG A 29 1.14 10.09 -1.95
C ARG A 29 0.51 9.19 -0.88
N PHE A 30 0.89 9.44 0.37
CA PHE A 30 0.34 8.74 1.53
C PHE A 30 0.30 9.70 2.72
N CYS A 31 -0.50 9.36 3.72
CA CYS A 31 -0.49 9.98 5.03
C CYS A 31 -0.38 8.93 6.13
N TYR A 32 -0.06 9.39 7.34
CA TYR A 32 -0.13 8.57 8.53
C TYR A 32 -1.36 8.95 9.34
N ASP A 33 -2.18 7.96 9.65
CA ASP A 33 -3.30 8.04 10.58
C ASP A 33 -2.96 7.22 11.85
N PRO A 34 -3.14 7.77 13.06
CA PRO A 34 -2.80 7.08 14.30
C PRO A 34 -3.53 5.75 14.54
N GLU A 35 -4.77 5.62 14.05
CA GLU A 35 -5.60 4.43 14.25
C GLU A 35 -5.41 3.43 13.10
N GLN A 36 -5.37 3.94 11.87
CA GLN A 36 -5.42 3.14 10.64
C GLN A 36 -4.02 2.80 10.10
N GLY A 37 -3.01 3.60 10.44
CA GLY A 37 -1.63 3.41 10.00
C GLY A 37 -1.29 4.20 8.74
N ILE A 38 -0.71 3.56 7.73
CA ILE A 38 -0.39 4.22 6.45
C ILE A 38 -1.62 4.16 5.55
N VAL A 39 -2.10 5.34 5.14
CA VAL A 39 -3.24 5.48 4.22
C VAL A 39 -2.76 6.07 2.90
N PHE A 40 -3.16 5.48 1.78
CA PHE A 40 -2.73 5.91 0.43
C PHE A 40 -3.77 5.58 -0.63
N THR A 41 -3.73 6.30 -1.75
CA THR A 41 -4.63 6.06 -2.89
C THR A 41 -3.88 5.41 -4.04
N ALA A 42 -4.36 4.28 -4.52
CA ALA A 42 -3.75 3.57 -5.64
C ALA A 42 -4.73 2.61 -6.34
N PRO A 43 -4.43 2.18 -7.57
CA PRO A 43 -5.12 1.05 -8.18
C PRO A 43 -4.87 -0.25 -7.41
N GLU A 44 -5.80 -1.19 -7.48
CA GLU A 44 -5.66 -2.52 -6.85
C GLU A 44 -4.40 -3.26 -7.34
N GLU A 45 -4.07 -3.13 -8.63
CA GLU A 45 -2.87 -3.76 -9.19
C GLU A 45 -1.58 -3.24 -8.54
N TYR A 46 -1.51 -1.94 -8.23
CA TYR A 46 -0.38 -1.38 -7.50
C TYR A 46 -0.24 -2.01 -6.10
N VAL A 47 -1.35 -2.27 -5.41
CA VAL A 47 -1.33 -2.91 -4.09
C VAL A 47 -0.83 -4.35 -4.18
N LYS A 48 -1.21 -5.10 -5.21
CA LYS A 48 -0.69 -6.46 -5.47
C LYS A 48 0.82 -6.43 -5.68
N GLU A 49 1.31 -5.51 -6.51
CA GLU A 49 2.75 -5.33 -6.72
C GLU A 49 3.48 -4.88 -5.46
N LEU A 50 2.90 -3.98 -4.66
CA LEU A 50 3.46 -3.50 -3.41
C LEU A 50 3.64 -4.66 -2.42
N ILE A 51 2.61 -5.50 -2.24
CA ILE A 51 2.70 -6.70 -1.39
C ILE A 51 3.81 -7.63 -1.89
N TYR A 52 3.89 -7.85 -3.21
CA TYR A 52 4.93 -8.68 -3.80
C TYR A 52 6.34 -8.13 -3.52
N LYS A 53 6.57 -6.84 -3.76
CA LYS A 53 7.87 -6.16 -3.49
C LYS A 53 8.23 -6.24 -2.01
N LEU A 54 7.28 -6.05 -1.10
CA LEU A 54 7.52 -6.15 0.34
C LEU A 54 7.95 -7.57 0.74
N MET A 55 7.27 -8.59 0.21
CA MET A 55 7.58 -10.00 0.50
C MET A 55 8.92 -10.43 -0.10
N VAL A 56 9.15 -10.16 -1.39
CA VAL A 56 10.27 -10.71 -2.15
C VAL A 56 11.52 -9.86 -2.02
N CYS A 57 11.40 -8.54 -2.13
CA CYS A 57 12.55 -7.64 -2.12
C CYS A 57 12.91 -7.17 -0.71
N ASP A 58 11.90 -6.88 0.12
CA ASP A 58 12.13 -6.29 1.45
C ASP A 58 12.14 -7.33 2.59
N GLY A 59 11.89 -8.60 2.28
CA GLY A 59 12.00 -9.73 3.19
C GLY A 59 11.08 -9.64 4.41
N VAL A 60 9.86 -9.08 4.25
CA VAL A 60 8.93 -9.01 5.38
C VAL A 60 8.51 -10.42 5.83
N LYS A 61 8.42 -10.62 7.16
CA LYS A 61 8.24 -11.95 7.76
C LYS A 61 6.86 -12.58 7.52
N ARG A 62 5.85 -11.77 7.14
CA ARG A 62 4.49 -12.21 6.83
C ARG A 62 3.88 -11.30 5.76
N ARG A 63 2.90 -11.81 5.02
CA ARG A 63 2.14 -11.03 4.04
C ARG A 63 1.49 -9.83 4.75
N PRO A 64 1.78 -8.58 4.33
CA PRO A 64 1.13 -7.39 4.90
C PRO A 64 -0.38 -7.44 4.67
N ASN A 65 -1.16 -7.10 5.69
CA ASN A 65 -2.59 -6.89 5.56
C ASN A 65 -2.86 -5.45 5.09
N ILE A 66 -3.15 -5.28 3.79
CA ILE A 66 -3.57 -4.01 3.18
C ILE A 66 -5.02 -4.18 2.75
N TYR A 67 -5.90 -3.34 3.26
CA TYR A 67 -7.34 -3.40 3.02
C TYR A 67 -7.87 -2.08 2.46
N GLU A 68 -8.95 -2.17 1.70
CA GLU A 68 -9.66 -0.99 1.16
C GLU A 68 -10.18 -0.17 2.35
N TYR A 69 -9.80 1.10 2.39
CA TYR A 69 -10.18 2.01 3.46
C TYR A 69 -11.49 2.70 3.07
N ASN A 70 -12.59 2.18 3.61
CA ASN A 70 -13.90 2.79 3.47
C ASN A 70 -14.09 3.77 4.62
N LYS A 71 -14.17 5.07 4.30
CA LYS A 71 -14.51 6.10 5.27
C LYS A 71 -16.01 6.32 5.36
#